data_AF-A0A6V7KHZ4-F1
#
_entry.id   AF-A0A6V7KHZ4-F1
#
_cell.length_a   1.000
_cell.length_b   1.000
_cell.length_c   1.000
_cell.angle_alpha   90.00
_cell.angle_beta   90.00
_cell.angle_gamma   90.00
#
_symmetry.space_group_name_H-M   'P 1'
#
loop_
_entity.id
_entity.type
_entity.pdbx_description
1 polymer ?
#
loop_
_entity_poly.entity_id
_entity_poly.type
_entity_poly.pdbx_seq_one_letter_code
_entity_poly.pdbx_strand_id
1 'polypeptide(L)'
;LVFPSIVPKQLQILMGSFPIAQVREPYTTIKFLAERLDLPKLLRIQHQDNDDTWSAIDICDGWAAKRNYMTARTARLDTYRAANSLLRMALEGKICLFVYPPGWTRAKDKWESHEDVEVIRWIQASGKENTDAAEEYSSSEDESEKKSQPSRSEDGDEEDEEEEEEEELLVSNNKFGALESL
;
A
#
# COMPACT_ATOMS: atom_id res chain seq x y z
N LEU A 1 -1.47 -21.72 -5.48
CA LEU A 1 -2.34 -22.18 -6.61
C LEU A 1 -3.32 -21.06 -6.92
N VAL A 2 -3.39 -20.59 -8.17
CA VAL A 2 -4.34 -19.54 -8.58
C VAL A 2 -5.37 -20.18 -9.50
N PHE A 3 -6.65 -20.12 -9.14
CA PHE A 3 -7.74 -20.59 -10.00
C PHE A 3 -7.99 -19.60 -11.15
N PRO A 4 -8.48 -20.07 -12.31
CA PRO A 4 -8.86 -19.17 -13.41
C PRO A 4 -9.86 -18.10 -12.94
N SER A 5 -9.50 -16.82 -13.13
CA SER A 5 -10.29 -15.68 -12.67
C SER A 5 -10.93 -14.94 -13.86
N ILE A 6 -12.19 -14.53 -13.67
CA ILE A 6 -12.95 -13.68 -14.62
C ILE A 6 -12.75 -12.19 -14.34
N VAL A 7 -11.96 -11.84 -13.33
CA VAL A 7 -11.73 -10.46 -12.90
C VAL A 7 -10.81 -9.75 -13.91
N PRO A 8 -11.01 -8.44 -14.19
CA PRO A 8 -10.11 -7.67 -15.05
C PRO A 8 -8.64 -7.74 -14.62
N LYS A 9 -7.73 -7.72 -15.59
CA LYS A 9 -6.27 -7.83 -15.36
C LYS A 9 -5.74 -6.79 -14.36
N GLN A 10 -6.28 -5.57 -14.40
CA GLN A 10 -5.87 -4.47 -13.51
C GLN A 10 -6.13 -4.83 -12.05
N LEU A 11 -7.31 -5.38 -11.75
CA LEU A 11 -7.64 -5.86 -10.41
C LEU A 11 -6.81 -7.08 -10.02
N GLN A 12 -6.52 -7.99 -10.94
CA GLN A 12 -5.62 -9.11 -10.66
C GLN A 12 -4.22 -8.65 -10.24
N ILE A 13 -3.69 -7.59 -10.86
CA ILE A 13 -2.40 -6.99 -10.51
C ILE A 13 -2.48 -6.34 -9.12
N LEU A 14 -3.51 -5.54 -8.87
CA LEU A 14 -3.67 -4.79 -7.62
C LEU A 14 -3.92 -5.71 -6.41
N MET A 15 -4.59 -6.85 -6.61
CA MET A 15 -4.87 -7.84 -5.57
C MET A 15 -3.75 -8.90 -5.44
N GLY A 16 -2.66 -8.76 -6.20
CA GLY A 16 -1.51 -9.65 -6.12
C GLY A 16 -1.69 -11.04 -6.75
N SER A 17 -2.81 -11.31 -7.43
CA SER A 17 -3.01 -12.56 -8.17
C SER A 17 -2.19 -12.63 -9.46
N PHE A 18 -1.73 -11.48 -9.97
CA PHE A 18 -0.79 -11.38 -11.08
C PHE A 18 0.51 -10.69 -10.63
N PRO A 19 1.69 -11.28 -10.86
CA PRO A 19 2.96 -10.73 -10.37
C PRO A 19 3.32 -9.40 -11.07
N ILE A 20 3.49 -8.34 -10.27
CA ILE A 20 3.81 -6.98 -10.75
C ILE A 20 5.06 -6.96 -11.65
N ALA A 21 6.09 -7.76 -11.32
CA ALA A 21 7.32 -7.84 -12.10
C ALA A 21 7.12 -8.32 -13.56
N GLN A 22 5.99 -8.98 -13.87
CA GLN A 22 5.67 -9.48 -15.21
C GLN A 22 4.70 -8.55 -15.97
N VAL A 23 4.31 -7.42 -15.36
CA VAL A 23 3.39 -6.45 -15.97
C VAL A 23 4.14 -5.66 -17.03
N ARG A 24 3.85 -5.92 -18.31
CA ARG A 24 4.47 -5.19 -19.43
C ARG A 24 4.02 -3.74 -19.54
N GLU A 25 2.76 -3.45 -19.19
CA GLU A 25 2.14 -2.14 -19.32
C GLU A 25 1.51 -1.73 -17.98
N PRO A 26 2.30 -1.13 -17.06
CA PRO A 26 1.80 -0.77 -15.74
C PRO A 26 0.88 0.45 -15.78
N TYR A 27 1.02 1.32 -16.79
CA TYR A 27 0.26 2.58 -16.92
C TYR A 27 -1.25 2.37 -17.02
N THR A 28 -1.71 1.29 -17.66
CA THR A 28 -3.14 0.95 -17.74
C THR A 28 -3.71 0.64 -16.36
N THR A 29 -2.92 0.02 -15.48
CA THR A 29 -3.33 -0.26 -14.08
C THR A 29 -3.27 1.01 -13.23
N ILE A 30 -2.28 1.89 -13.47
CA ILE A 30 -2.24 3.20 -12.81
C ILE A 30 -3.43 4.07 -13.21
N LYS A 31 -3.80 4.08 -14.50
CA LYS A 31 -5.03 4.73 -14.98
C LYS A 31 -6.26 4.19 -14.24
N PHE A 32 -6.37 2.86 -14.13
CA PHE A 32 -7.47 2.24 -13.40
C PHE A 32 -7.56 2.68 -11.93
N LEU A 33 -6.42 2.88 -11.26
CA LEU A 33 -6.36 3.46 -9.92
C LEU A 33 -6.77 4.94 -9.92
N ALA A 34 -6.22 5.74 -10.83
CA ALA A 34 -6.46 7.18 -10.94
C ALA A 34 -7.93 7.54 -11.25
N GLU A 35 -8.65 6.66 -11.93
CA GLU A 35 -10.09 6.82 -12.18
C GLU A 35 -10.95 6.68 -10.90
N ARG A 36 -10.40 6.06 -9.84
CA ARG A 36 -11.12 5.73 -8.60
C ARG A 36 -10.60 6.51 -7.40
N LEU A 37 -9.35 6.95 -7.45
CA LEU A 37 -8.64 7.63 -6.38
C LEU A 37 -8.00 8.89 -6.94
N ASP A 38 -8.06 9.98 -6.17
CA ASP A 38 -7.31 11.21 -6.46
C ASP A 38 -5.83 11.00 -6.13
N LEU A 39 -5.11 10.32 -7.02
CA LEU A 39 -3.70 9.99 -6.85
C LEU A 39 -2.80 11.24 -6.72
N PRO A 40 -2.99 12.33 -7.49
CA PRO A 40 -2.19 13.54 -7.33
C PRO A 40 -2.24 14.11 -5.91
N LYS A 41 -3.45 14.20 -5.33
CA LYS A 41 -3.61 14.68 -3.94
C LYS A 41 -3.09 13.68 -2.92
N LEU A 42 -3.42 12.39 -3.08
CA LEU A 42 -2.99 11.33 -2.17
C LEU A 42 -1.47 11.24 -2.09
N LEU A 43 -0.80 11.31 -3.24
CA LEU A 43 0.66 11.20 -3.33
C LEU A 43 1.36 12.54 -3.04
N ARG A 44 0.62 13.65 -2.92
CA ARG A 44 1.15 15.01 -2.80
C ARG A 44 2.21 15.29 -3.87
N ILE A 45 1.83 15.12 -5.13
CA ILE A 45 2.68 15.37 -6.31
C ILE A 45 2.14 16.55 -7.11
N GLN A 46 3.03 17.24 -7.83
CA GLN A 46 2.68 18.36 -8.71
C GLN A 46 2.85 17.95 -10.17
N HIS A 47 2.03 18.52 -11.05
CA HIS A 47 2.10 18.27 -12.48
C HIS A 47 3.40 18.86 -13.03
N GLN A 48 4.17 18.07 -13.79
CA GLN A 48 5.48 18.52 -14.30
C GLN A 48 5.34 19.69 -15.28
N ASP A 49 4.31 19.65 -16.12
CA ASP A 49 4.01 20.72 -17.09
C ASP A 49 3.07 21.81 -16.54
N ASN A 50 2.74 21.75 -15.24
CA ASN A 50 1.80 22.67 -14.58
C ASN A 50 0.42 22.77 -15.30
N ASP A 51 -0.05 21.64 -15.82
CA ASP A 51 -1.40 21.47 -16.39
C ASP A 51 -2.40 21.08 -15.28
N ASP A 52 -3.68 21.35 -15.52
CA ASP A 52 -4.78 20.94 -14.67
C ASP A 52 -5.22 19.49 -14.94
N THR A 53 -4.93 18.98 -16.14
CA THR A 53 -5.33 17.64 -16.57
C THR A 53 -4.24 16.61 -16.27
N TRP A 54 -4.63 15.49 -15.65
CA TRP A 54 -3.69 14.43 -15.27
C TRP A 54 -3.92 13.16 -16.09
N SER A 55 -2.86 12.69 -16.75
CA SER A 55 -2.81 11.34 -17.31
C SER A 55 -2.10 10.37 -16.36
N ALA A 56 -2.23 9.07 -16.63
CA ALA A 56 -1.51 8.05 -15.87
C ALA A 56 0.01 8.18 -16.01
N ILE A 57 0.50 8.77 -17.12
CA ILE A 57 1.93 9.03 -17.33
C ILE A 57 2.35 10.21 -16.45
N ASP A 58 1.58 11.30 -16.44
CA ASP A 58 1.89 12.50 -15.64
C ASP A 58 1.93 12.19 -14.14
N ILE A 59 1.02 11.32 -13.66
CA ILE A 59 1.04 10.81 -12.29
C ILE A 59 2.34 10.06 -12.00
N CYS A 60 2.77 9.19 -12.93
CA CYS A 60 4.01 8.45 -12.79
C CYS A 60 5.24 9.37 -12.85
N ASP A 61 5.23 10.39 -13.71
CA ASP A 61 6.32 11.36 -13.84
C ASP A 61 6.41 12.25 -12.59
N GLY A 62 5.27 12.73 -12.07
CA GLY A 62 5.22 13.43 -10.79
C GLY A 62 5.74 12.58 -9.63
N TRP A 63 5.42 11.28 -9.61
CA TRP A 63 5.98 10.35 -8.62
C TRP A 63 7.48 10.10 -8.83
N ALA A 64 7.93 9.96 -10.07
CA ALA A 64 9.34 9.80 -10.41
C ALA A 64 10.15 11.02 -9.96
N ALA A 65 9.66 12.24 -10.22
CA ALA A 65 10.30 13.48 -9.80
C ALA A 65 10.39 13.55 -8.27
N LYS A 66 9.30 13.25 -7.56
CA LYS A 66 9.26 13.25 -6.10
C LYS A 66 10.21 12.23 -5.47
N ARG A 67 10.37 11.05 -6.07
CA ARG A 67 11.26 9.98 -5.58
C ARG A 67 12.67 10.01 -6.17
N ASN A 68 12.99 11.01 -7.00
CA ASN A 68 14.25 11.10 -7.76
C ASN A 68 14.56 9.85 -8.60
N TYR A 69 13.53 9.26 -9.21
CA TYR A 69 13.71 8.17 -10.18
C TYR A 69 14.16 8.73 -11.52
N MET A 70 15.46 8.61 -11.78
CA MET A 70 16.11 9.09 -12.99
C MET A 70 16.80 7.95 -13.73
N THR A 71 16.75 8.00 -15.05
CA THR A 71 17.46 7.06 -15.93
C THR A 71 18.97 7.35 -15.92
N ALA A 72 19.79 6.32 -15.73
CA ALA A 72 21.23 6.46 -15.52
C ALA A 72 21.99 7.15 -16.67
N ARG A 73 21.51 7.03 -17.92
CA ARG A 73 22.23 7.57 -19.10
C ARG A 73 21.82 8.97 -19.50
N THR A 74 20.55 9.32 -19.34
CA THR A 74 19.96 10.55 -19.94
C THR A 74 19.37 11.47 -18.87
N ALA A 75 19.39 11.08 -17.59
CA ALA A 75 18.80 11.82 -16.49
C ALA A 75 17.35 12.26 -16.74
N ARG A 76 16.59 11.45 -17.50
CA ARG A 76 15.14 11.61 -17.67
C ARG A 76 14.41 10.89 -16.54
N LEU A 77 13.23 11.39 -16.20
CA LEU A 77 12.32 10.74 -15.26
C LEU A 77 12.06 9.29 -15.68
N ASP A 78 12.22 8.36 -14.74
CA ASP A 78 11.96 6.94 -14.95
C ASP A 78 10.51 6.61 -14.56
N THR A 79 9.62 6.89 -15.51
CA THR A 79 8.16 6.70 -15.40
C THR A 79 7.79 5.25 -15.14
N TYR A 80 8.52 4.29 -15.71
CA TYR A 80 8.21 2.86 -15.58
C TYR A 80 8.57 2.34 -14.18
N ARG A 81 9.71 2.76 -13.63
CA ARG A 81 10.07 2.47 -12.24
C ARG A 81 9.09 3.09 -11.26
N ALA A 82 8.66 4.33 -11.54
CA ALA A 82 7.63 5.00 -10.75
C ALA A 82 6.29 4.24 -10.76
N ALA A 83 5.83 3.80 -11.93
CA ALA A 83 4.61 3.02 -12.06
C ALA A 83 4.67 1.71 -11.25
N ASN A 84 5.79 0.98 -11.32
CA ASN A 84 5.96 -0.25 -10.54
C ASN A 84 5.99 0.01 -9.02
N SER A 85 6.61 1.10 -8.59
CA SER A 85 6.59 1.53 -7.19
C SER A 85 5.16 1.81 -6.71
N LEU A 86 4.36 2.51 -7.51
CA LEU A 86 2.95 2.80 -7.21
C LEU A 86 2.11 1.52 -7.09
N LEU A 87 2.30 0.56 -8.00
CA LEU A 87 1.59 -0.73 -7.94
C LEU A 87 1.95 -1.54 -6.68
N ARG A 88 3.21 -1.49 -6.24
CA ARG A 88 3.64 -2.14 -5.00
C ARG A 88 3.04 -1.45 -3.77
N MET A 89 3.01 -0.12 -3.74
CA MET A 89 2.35 0.62 -2.67
C MET A 89 0.84 0.31 -2.58
N ALA A 90 0.18 0.09 -3.73
CA ALA A 90 -1.21 -0.34 -3.74
C ALA A 90 -1.38 -1.77 -3.18
N LEU A 91 -0.48 -2.69 -3.55
CA LEU A 91 -0.49 -4.06 -3.02
C LEU A 91 -0.19 -4.12 -1.51
N GLU A 92 0.71 -3.28 -1.03
CA GLU A 92 1.06 -3.12 0.40
C GLU A 92 -0.05 -2.45 1.22
N GLY A 93 -1.10 -1.93 0.59
CA GLY A 93 -2.19 -1.22 1.27
C GLY A 93 -1.87 0.23 1.63
N LYS A 94 -0.73 0.79 1.20
CA LYS A 94 -0.45 2.23 1.35
C LYS A 94 -1.36 3.08 0.47
N ILE A 95 -1.74 2.54 -0.70
CA ILE A 95 -2.81 3.08 -1.54
C ILE A 95 -4.00 2.13 -1.45
N CYS A 96 -4.96 2.45 -0.59
CA CYS A 96 -6.15 1.64 -0.39
C CYS A 96 -7.14 1.81 -1.54
N LEU A 97 -7.48 0.70 -2.19
CA LEU A 97 -8.61 0.60 -3.12
C LEU A 97 -9.69 -0.29 -2.51
N PHE A 98 -10.94 0.17 -2.55
CA PHE A 98 -12.10 -0.66 -2.25
C PHE A 98 -12.93 -0.92 -3.50
N VAL A 99 -13.64 -2.05 -3.51
CA VAL A 99 -14.57 -2.42 -4.58
C VAL A 99 -15.91 -2.71 -3.95
N TYR A 100 -16.98 -2.17 -4.53
CA TYR A 100 -18.33 -2.43 -4.05
C TYR A 100 -18.80 -3.83 -4.45
N PRO A 101 -19.65 -4.47 -3.63
CA PRO A 101 -20.31 -5.71 -4.00
C PRO A 101 -21.11 -5.59 -5.31
N PRO A 102 -21.30 -6.70 -6.04
CA PRO A 102 -22.10 -6.70 -7.26
C PRO A 102 -23.52 -6.16 -7.01
N GLY A 103 -23.95 -5.19 -7.83
CA GLY A 103 -25.29 -4.60 -7.72
C GLY A 103 -25.45 -3.54 -6.62
N TRP A 104 -24.42 -3.26 -5.83
CA TRP A 104 -24.46 -2.23 -4.78
C TRP A 104 -24.89 -0.87 -5.34
N THR A 105 -24.26 -0.41 -6.44
CA THR A 105 -24.51 0.93 -7.00
C THR A 105 -25.96 1.13 -7.42
N ARG A 106 -26.65 0.06 -7.83
CA ARG A 106 -28.06 0.11 -8.23
C ARG A 106 -29.01 0.13 -7.04
N ALA A 107 -28.64 -0.53 -5.95
CA ALA A 107 -29.45 -0.63 -4.74
C ALA A 107 -28.95 0.33 -3.64
N LYS A 108 -28.17 1.35 -4.00
CA LYS A 108 -27.48 2.24 -3.07
C LYS A 108 -28.44 2.83 -2.04
N ASP A 109 -29.54 3.42 -2.51
CA ASP A 109 -30.53 4.07 -1.65
C ASP A 109 -31.13 3.10 -0.61
N LYS A 110 -31.37 1.85 -1.01
CA LYS A 110 -31.88 0.80 -0.12
C LYS A 110 -30.88 0.47 0.99
N TRP A 111 -29.59 0.39 0.66
CA TRP A 111 -28.56 0.04 1.63
C TRP A 111 -28.21 1.21 2.56
N GLU A 112 -28.34 2.45 2.09
CA GLU A 112 -28.12 3.64 2.93
C GLU A 112 -29.25 3.90 3.92
N SER A 113 -30.48 3.44 3.63
CA SER A 113 -31.65 3.61 4.48
C SER A 113 -31.99 2.38 5.35
N HIS A 114 -31.12 1.38 5.42
CA HIS A 114 -31.40 0.15 6.17
C HIS A 114 -31.35 0.40 7.69
N GLU A 115 -32.19 -0.28 8.47
CA GLU A 115 -32.30 -0.09 9.93
C GLU A 115 -30.96 -0.36 10.65
N ASP A 116 -30.20 -1.35 10.16
CA ASP A 116 -28.87 -1.71 10.68
C ASP A 116 -27.82 -0.59 10.55
N VAL A 117 -28.07 0.44 9.72
CA VAL A 117 -27.11 1.56 9.55
C VAL A 117 -26.93 2.34 10.84
N GLU A 118 -27.98 2.48 11.66
CA GLU A 118 -27.89 3.17 12.95
C GLU A 118 -27.00 2.39 13.93
N VAL A 119 -27.17 1.06 13.97
CA VAL A 119 -26.36 0.14 14.78
C VAL A 119 -24.89 0.20 14.33
N ILE A 120 -24.62 0.13 13.02
CA ILE A 120 -23.26 0.20 12.48
C ILE A 120 -22.59 1.53 12.84
N ARG A 121 -23.31 2.65 12.73
CA ARG A 121 -22.78 3.98 13.10
C ARG A 121 -22.42 4.06 14.58
N TRP A 122 -23.25 3.48 15.45
CA TRP A 122 -22.97 3.41 16.88
C TRP A 122 -21.69 2.61 17.17
N ILE A 123 -21.52 1.43 16.56
CA ILE A 123 -20.31 0.60 16.71
C ILE A 123 -19.07 1.36 16.24
N GLN A 124 -19.14 2.04 15.09
CA GLN A 124 -18.03 2.80 14.53
C GLN A 124 -17.62 4.02 15.37
N ALA A 125 -18.59 4.68 16.02
CA ALA A 125 -18.32 5.81 16.90
C ALA A 125 -17.55 5.36 18.16
N SER A 126 -17.92 4.22 18.74
CA SER A 126 -17.26 3.65 19.92
C SER A 126 -15.79 3.27 19.68
N GLY A 127 -15.36 3.07 18.43
CA GLY A 127 -13.98 2.72 18.09
C GLY A 127 -13.02 3.91 17.84
N LYS A 128 -13.52 5.15 17.79
CA LYS A 128 -12.74 6.33 17.38
C LYS A 128 -11.96 7.04 18.49
N GLU A 129 -12.19 6.74 19.76
CA GLU A 129 -11.49 7.42 20.87
C GLU A 129 -9.99 7.06 21.00
N ASN A 130 -9.42 6.19 20.14
CA ASN A 130 -8.08 5.63 20.34
C ASN A 130 -7.09 5.78 19.16
N THR A 131 -7.36 6.64 18.16
CA THR A 131 -6.56 6.70 16.92
C THR A 131 -5.84 8.02 16.62
N ASP A 132 -5.88 9.02 17.49
CA ASP A 132 -5.29 10.35 17.22
C ASP A 132 -3.75 10.44 17.43
N ALA A 133 -3.03 9.32 17.49
CA ALA A 133 -1.60 9.29 17.84
C ALA A 133 -0.66 8.65 16.81
N ALA A 134 -1.04 8.56 15.52
CA ALA A 134 -0.19 7.94 14.50
C ALA A 134 -0.12 8.76 13.20
N GLU A 135 0.41 9.99 13.27
CA GLU A 135 0.99 10.69 12.13
C GLU A 135 2.47 11.01 12.40
N GLU A 136 3.37 10.04 12.22
CA GLU A 136 4.77 10.34 11.88
C GLU A 136 5.41 9.16 11.14
N TYR A 137 5.28 9.15 9.81
CA TYR A 137 6.00 8.23 8.93
C TYR A 137 7.42 8.75 8.72
N SER A 138 8.33 8.40 9.62
CA SER A 138 9.78 8.51 9.39
C SER A 138 10.32 7.15 8.97
N SER A 139 10.56 7.00 7.66
CA SER A 139 11.18 5.81 7.08
C SER A 139 12.67 6.09 6.90
N SER A 140 13.50 5.51 7.78
CA SER A 140 14.95 5.43 7.61
C SER A 140 15.38 3.96 7.60
N GLU A 141 15.41 3.36 6.43
CA GLU A 141 16.14 2.12 6.19
C GLU A 141 17.40 2.51 5.38
N ASP A 142 18.55 2.54 6.04
CA ASP A 142 19.87 2.69 5.42
C ASP A 142 20.58 1.32 5.47
N GLU A 143 20.44 0.58 4.37
CA GLU A 143 21.18 -0.65 4.12
C GLU A 143 22.54 -0.28 3.49
N SER A 144 23.59 -0.25 4.32
CA SER A 144 24.96 -0.10 3.83
C SER A 144 25.74 -1.41 3.96
N GLU A 145 25.73 -2.21 2.90
CA GLU A 145 26.71 -3.28 2.69
C GLU A 145 28.12 -2.69 2.50
N LYS A 146 29.06 -3.03 3.37
CA LYS A 146 30.51 -2.94 3.06
C LYS A 146 31.22 -4.23 3.44
N LYS A 147 31.59 -4.99 2.41
CA LYS A 147 32.57 -6.08 2.45
C LYS A 147 33.95 -5.55 2.82
N SER A 148 34.57 -6.13 3.84
CA SER A 148 36.03 -6.25 3.93
C SER A 148 36.44 -7.32 4.97
N GLN A 149 37.05 -8.41 4.49
CA GLN A 149 37.93 -9.29 5.28
C GLN A 149 39.36 -8.68 5.29
N PRO A 150 40.23 -8.90 6.31
CA PRO A 150 40.94 -10.18 6.46
C PRO A 150 41.39 -10.65 7.89
N SER A 151 41.74 -11.95 7.95
CA SER A 151 42.76 -12.67 8.76
C SER A 151 42.59 -12.99 10.26
N ARG A 152 42.25 -14.27 10.53
CA ARG A 152 42.96 -15.34 11.31
C ARG A 152 43.69 -15.01 12.64
N SER A 153 43.19 -15.53 13.77
CA SER A 153 43.82 -16.58 14.63
C SER A 153 43.04 -16.87 15.95
N GLU A 154 42.85 -18.17 16.23
CA GLU A 154 42.57 -18.95 17.46
C GLU A 154 42.49 -18.25 18.84
N ASP A 155 41.44 -18.51 19.65
CA ASP A 155 41.38 -19.52 20.75
C ASP A 155 40.17 -19.26 21.72
N GLY A 156 39.59 -20.35 22.26
CA GLY A 156 39.03 -20.43 23.63
C GLY A 156 37.60 -19.97 23.97
N ASP A 157 36.80 -20.96 24.39
CA ASP A 157 35.67 -20.98 25.34
C ASP A 157 34.23 -20.68 24.90
N GLU A 158 33.43 -21.76 24.99
CA GLU A 158 31.98 -21.88 24.86
C GLU A 158 31.33 -21.65 26.24
N GLU A 159 30.47 -20.65 26.37
CA GLU A 159 29.42 -20.59 27.40
C GLU A 159 28.11 -20.15 26.72
N ASP A 160 27.16 -21.08 26.61
CA ASP A 160 25.78 -20.88 26.16
C ASP A 160 24.99 -20.17 27.26
N GLU A 161 24.59 -18.91 27.02
CA GLU A 161 23.53 -18.23 27.77
C GLU A 161 22.32 -18.04 26.84
N GLU A 162 21.30 -18.89 27.03
CA GLU A 162 19.99 -18.75 26.41
C GLU A 162 19.25 -17.56 27.05
N GLU A 163 19.23 -16.40 26.38
CA GLU A 163 18.32 -15.31 26.71
C GLU A 163 16.96 -15.58 26.04
N GLU A 164 15.97 -16.01 26.84
CA GLU A 164 14.55 -16.04 26.45
C GLU A 164 14.05 -14.59 26.33
N GLU A 165 14.03 -14.05 25.11
CA GLU A 165 13.26 -12.84 24.80
C GLU A 165 11.76 -13.17 24.93
N GLU A 166 11.14 -12.76 26.03
CA GLU A 166 9.69 -12.72 26.17
C GLU A 166 9.11 -11.77 25.11
N GLU A 167 8.64 -12.33 23.98
CA GLU A 167 7.80 -11.59 23.03
C GLU A 167 6.55 -11.10 23.78
N GLU A 168 6.53 -9.81 24.14
CA GLU A 168 5.30 -9.12 24.56
C GLU A 168 4.31 -9.18 23.39
N LEU A 169 3.46 -10.21 23.41
CA LEU A 169 2.32 -10.33 22.53
C LEU A 169 1.42 -9.11 22.73
N LEU A 170 1.51 -8.17 21.79
CA LEU A 170 0.59 -7.05 21.67
C LEU A 170 -0.83 -7.61 21.71
N VAL A 171 -1.51 -7.45 22.86
CA VAL A 171 -2.90 -7.84 23.04
C VAL A 171 -3.72 -6.99 22.09
N SER A 172 -3.98 -7.53 20.89
CA SER A 172 -4.87 -6.91 19.94
C SER A 172 -6.27 -6.94 20.57
N ASN A 173 -6.70 -5.81 21.15
CA ASN A 173 -8.07 -5.66 21.60
C ASN A 173 -9.00 -6.03 20.45
N ASN A 174 -9.75 -7.11 20.63
CA ASN A 174 -10.50 -7.72 19.55
C ASN A 174 -11.70 -6.82 19.22
N LYS A 175 -11.57 -6.00 18.18
CA LYS A 175 -12.58 -5.01 17.74
C LYS A 175 -13.92 -5.66 17.35
N PHE A 176 -13.94 -6.98 17.18
CA PHE A 176 -15.14 -7.77 16.92
C PHE A 176 -15.98 -8.07 18.17
N GLY A 177 -15.47 -7.84 19.39
CA GLY A 177 -16.22 -8.09 20.63
C GLY A 177 -17.53 -7.28 20.71
N ALA A 178 -17.60 -6.13 20.05
CA ALA A 178 -18.83 -5.33 19.95
C ALA A 178 -19.95 -6.00 19.11
N LEU A 179 -19.66 -7.08 18.39
CA LEU A 179 -20.64 -7.85 17.63
C LEU A 179 -21.21 -9.03 18.40
N GLU A 180 -20.61 -9.43 19.52
CA GLU A 180 -21.09 -10.58 20.34
C GLU A 180 -22.35 -10.24 21.15
N SER A 181 -22.70 -8.96 21.26
CA SER A 181 -23.85 -8.45 22.02
C SER A 181 -25.07 -8.09 21.16
N LEU A 182 -25.03 -8.40 19.86
CA LEU A 182 -26.15 -8.26 18.90
C LEU A 182 -26.90 -9.58 18.74
#